data_AF-A0A8J3PYL7-F1
#
_entry.id   AF-A0A8J3PYL7-F1
#
_cell.length_a   1.000
_cell.length_b   1.000
_cell.length_c   1.000
_cell.angle_alpha   90.00
_cell.angle_beta   90.00
_cell.angle_gamma   90.00
#
_symmetry.space_group_name_H-M   'P 1'
#
loop_
_entity.id
_entity.type
_entity.pdbx_description
1 polymer ?
#
loop_
_entity_poly.entity_id
_entity_poly.type
_entity_poly.pdbx_seq_one_letter_code
_entity_poly.pdbx_strand_id
1 'polypeptide(L)'
;MRTHFAEVLARESACLAGVTDGAKLAGWRRRVVEELMTPLSPYVLAMRQTGDVPDRADFLDRWRELIAETVDRLAQSGTTGDTRFSSGQTRRADVDAQKTAVLILAALHGGSTLSQIAEDPWPLNAALDLALAPFAATEDNCPARAGTSSPIGNMNP
;
A
#
# COMPACT_ATOMS: atom_id res chain seq x y z
N MET A 1 -21.66 -23.10 -7.19
CA MET A 1 -21.03 -22.61 -5.94
C MET A 1 -20.23 -21.37 -6.30
N ARG A 2 -20.52 -20.20 -5.72
CA ARG A 2 -19.59 -19.06 -5.82
C ARG A 2 -18.40 -19.39 -4.92
N THR A 3 -17.21 -19.50 -5.50
CA THR A 3 -15.97 -19.72 -4.74
C THR A 3 -15.61 -18.44 -3.99
N HIS A 4 -15.01 -18.55 -2.80
CA HIS A 4 -14.57 -17.38 -2.04
C HIS A 4 -13.59 -16.50 -2.85
N PHE A 5 -12.83 -17.09 -3.77
CA PHE A 5 -12.02 -16.38 -4.76
C PHE A 5 -12.81 -15.39 -5.61
N ALA A 6 -13.93 -15.82 -6.19
CA ALA A 6 -14.75 -14.93 -7.05
C ALA A 6 -15.36 -13.77 -6.25
N GLU A 7 -15.75 -14.02 -4.99
CA GLU A 7 -16.26 -12.99 -4.10
C GLU A 7 -15.18 -11.97 -3.74
N VAL A 8 -13.98 -12.43 -3.35
CA VAL A 8 -12.85 -11.54 -3.04
C VAL A 8 -12.45 -10.71 -4.26
N LEU A 9 -12.31 -11.32 -5.45
CA LEU A 9 -11.94 -10.60 -6.66
C LEU A 9 -12.99 -9.53 -7.05
N ALA A 10 -14.29 -9.83 -6.90
CA ALA A 10 -15.34 -8.85 -7.17
C ALA A 10 -15.28 -7.66 -6.21
N ARG A 11 -15.06 -7.91 -4.91
CA ARG A 11 -14.90 -6.86 -3.90
C ARG A 11 -13.65 -6.03 -4.16
N GLU A 12 -12.51 -6.69 -4.39
CA GLU A 12 -11.24 -6.03 -4.68
C GLU A 12 -11.33 -5.17 -5.93
N SER A 13 -11.93 -5.67 -7.01
CA SER A 13 -12.12 -4.91 -8.24
C SER A 13 -12.89 -3.60 -7.99
N ALA A 14 -14.01 -3.67 -7.25
CA ALA A 14 -14.80 -2.49 -6.93
C ALA A 14 -14.06 -1.50 -6.01
N CYS A 15 -13.40 -2.01 -4.96
CA CYS A 15 -12.66 -1.17 -4.01
C CYS A 15 -11.44 -0.50 -4.66
N LEU A 16 -10.63 -1.26 -5.40
CA LEU A 16 -9.41 -0.78 -6.05
C LEU A 16 -9.70 0.19 -7.20
N ALA A 17 -10.80 0.01 -7.93
CA ALA A 17 -11.26 0.99 -8.92
C ALA A 17 -11.55 2.36 -8.29
N GLY A 18 -11.97 2.40 -7.01
CA GLY A 18 -12.23 3.63 -6.27
C GLY A 18 -10.98 4.34 -5.73
N VAL A 19 -9.81 3.68 -5.73
CA VAL A 19 -8.56 4.21 -5.20
C VAL A 19 -7.92 5.18 -6.21
N THR A 20 -7.99 6.47 -5.91
CA THR A 20 -7.49 7.57 -6.77
C THR A 20 -6.29 8.31 -6.19
N ASP A 21 -6.02 8.13 -4.91
CA ASP A 21 -4.99 8.85 -4.16
C ASP A 21 -4.52 8.02 -2.95
N GLY A 22 -3.48 8.51 -2.28
CA GLY A 22 -2.90 7.85 -1.11
C GLY A 22 -3.88 7.72 0.09
N ALA A 23 -4.82 8.66 0.25
CA ALA A 23 -5.79 8.59 1.35
C ALA A 23 -6.80 7.45 1.12
N LYS A 24 -7.29 7.29 -0.12
CA LYS A 24 -8.13 6.16 -0.50
C LYS A 24 -7.37 4.83 -0.47
N LEU A 25 -6.08 4.83 -0.80
CA LEU A 25 -5.23 3.64 -0.65
C LEU A 25 -5.10 3.23 0.82
N ALA A 26 -4.91 4.19 1.74
CA ALA A 26 -4.91 3.93 3.18
C ALA A 26 -6.27 3.41 3.66
N GLY A 27 -7.38 3.90 3.10
CA GLY A 27 -8.73 3.40 3.34
C GLY A 27 -8.90 1.94 2.88
N TRP A 28 -8.45 1.63 1.65
CA TRP A 28 -8.44 0.25 1.13
C TRP A 28 -7.60 -0.66 2.03
N ARG A 29 -6.40 -0.24 2.43
CA ARG A 29 -5.52 -1.00 3.33
C ARG A 29 -6.23 -1.34 4.64
N ARG A 30 -6.84 -0.34 5.30
CA ARG A 30 -7.54 -0.55 6.59
C ARG A 30 -8.66 -1.59 6.46
N ARG A 31 -9.47 -1.49 5.41
CA ARG A 31 -10.56 -2.45 5.13
C ARG A 31 -10.02 -3.86 4.90
N VAL A 32 -8.96 -4.02 4.12
CA VAL A 32 -8.36 -5.34 3.86
C VAL A 32 -7.82 -5.95 5.16
N VAL A 33 -7.16 -5.16 6.01
CA VAL A 33 -6.70 -5.62 7.33
C VAL A 33 -7.88 -6.09 8.19
N GLU A 34 -8.94 -5.30 8.27
CA GLU A 34 -10.15 -5.67 9.03
C GLU A 34 -10.77 -6.99 8.53
N GLU A 35 -10.89 -7.17 7.22
CA GLU A 35 -11.40 -8.41 6.61
C GLU A 35 -10.48 -9.60 6.92
N LEU A 36 -9.16 -9.44 6.82
CA LEU A 36 -8.20 -10.52 7.08
C LEU A 36 -8.08 -10.91 8.56
N MET A 37 -8.45 -10.00 9.46
CA MET A 37 -8.51 -10.23 10.90
C MET A 37 -9.87 -10.73 11.36
N THR A 38 -10.93 -10.56 10.56
CA THR A 38 -12.27 -11.04 10.88
C THR A 38 -12.38 -12.54 10.59
N PRO A 39 -12.64 -13.39 11.61
CA PRO A 39 -12.83 -14.81 11.40
C PRO A 39 -13.96 -15.09 10.41
N LEU A 40 -13.77 -16.08 9.53
CA LEU A 40 -14.75 -16.49 8.52
C LEU A 40 -15.10 -15.42 7.46
N SER A 41 -14.34 -14.32 7.36
CA SER A 41 -14.48 -13.42 6.23
C SER A 41 -14.19 -14.15 4.90
N PRO A 42 -14.77 -13.72 3.78
CA PRO A 42 -14.44 -14.29 2.47
C PRO A 42 -12.94 -14.26 2.15
N TYR A 43 -12.20 -13.29 2.70
CA TYR A 43 -10.75 -13.16 2.57
C TYR A 43 -10.02 -14.29 3.30
N VAL A 44 -10.35 -14.51 4.57
CA VAL A 44 -9.77 -15.59 5.36
C VAL A 44 -10.12 -16.95 4.76
N LEU A 45 -11.36 -17.12 4.30
CA LEU A 45 -11.81 -18.36 3.66
C LEU A 45 -11.12 -18.59 2.33
N ALA A 46 -10.96 -17.57 1.49
CA ALA A 46 -10.20 -17.66 0.25
C ALA A 46 -8.74 -18.05 0.49
N MET A 47 -8.05 -17.39 1.44
CA MET A 47 -6.64 -17.72 1.72
C MET A 47 -6.44 -19.12 2.30
N ARG A 48 -7.39 -19.61 3.10
CA ARG A 48 -7.35 -20.96 3.68
C ARG A 48 -7.83 -22.05 2.73
N GLN A 49 -8.43 -21.68 1.60
CA GLN A 49 -9.00 -22.64 0.67
C GLN A 49 -7.88 -23.50 0.07
N THR A 50 -7.79 -24.76 0.51
CA THR A 50 -6.84 -25.77 0.03
C THR A 50 -7.31 -26.46 -1.26
N GLY A 51 -8.03 -25.72 -2.11
CA GLY A 51 -8.57 -26.20 -3.37
C GLY A 51 -7.50 -26.49 -4.42
N ASP A 52 -7.94 -26.72 -5.66
CA ASP A 52 -7.08 -27.04 -6.79
C ASP A 52 -5.98 -25.97 -7.00
N VAL A 53 -4.74 -26.41 -7.24
CA VAL A 53 -3.57 -25.53 -7.37
C VAL A 53 -3.72 -24.51 -8.51
N PRO A 54 -4.25 -24.87 -9.69
CA PRO A 54 -4.52 -23.92 -10.78
C PRO A 54 -5.50 -22.81 -10.39
N ASP A 55 -6.59 -23.13 -9.67
CA ASP A 55 -7.57 -22.13 -9.24
C ASP A 55 -6.96 -21.10 -8.28
N ARG A 56 -6.06 -21.57 -7.39
CA ARG A 56 -5.32 -20.70 -6.48
C ARG A 56 -4.33 -19.81 -7.24
N ALA A 57 -3.65 -20.35 -8.25
CA ALA A 57 -2.73 -19.58 -9.08
C ALA A 57 -3.48 -18.49 -9.87
N ASP A 58 -4.60 -18.84 -10.53
CA ASP A 58 -5.46 -17.88 -11.24
C ASP A 58 -5.97 -16.78 -10.32
N PHE A 59 -6.44 -17.14 -9.11
CA PHE A 59 -6.87 -16.16 -8.11
C PHE A 59 -5.77 -15.17 -7.74
N LEU A 60 -4.55 -15.66 -7.45
CA LEU A 60 -3.42 -14.81 -7.10
C LEU A 60 -2.98 -13.93 -8.26
N ASP A 61 -2.97 -14.47 -9.48
CA ASP A 61 -2.62 -13.74 -10.69
C ASP A 61 -3.59 -12.58 -10.93
N ARG A 62 -4.90 -12.83 -10.83
CA ARG A 62 -5.93 -11.81 -11.04
C ARG A 62 -5.95 -10.77 -9.94
N TRP A 63 -5.73 -11.16 -8.68
CA TRP A 63 -5.62 -10.18 -7.60
C TRP A 63 -4.36 -9.31 -7.76
N ARG A 64 -3.24 -9.91 -8.21
CA ARG A 64 -2.02 -9.17 -8.53
C ARG A 64 -2.27 -8.13 -9.61
N GLU A 65 -2.94 -8.50 -10.70
CA GLU A 65 -3.28 -7.59 -11.80
C GLU A 65 -4.10 -6.40 -11.32
N LEU A 66 -5.16 -6.63 -10.53
CA LEU A 66 -5.97 -5.54 -9.97
C LEU A 66 -5.15 -4.56 -9.10
N ILE A 67 -4.23 -5.10 -8.29
CA ILE A 67 -3.33 -4.27 -7.47
C ILE A 67 -2.36 -3.51 -8.36
N ALA A 68 -1.72 -4.18 -9.33
CA ALA A 68 -0.74 -3.56 -10.24
C ALA A 68 -1.37 -2.43 -11.05
N GLU A 69 -2.57 -2.62 -11.61
CA GLU A 69 -3.31 -1.56 -12.30
C GLU A 69 -3.57 -0.35 -11.40
N THR A 70 -3.87 -0.59 -10.13
CA THR A 70 -4.12 0.49 -9.16
C THR A 70 -2.85 1.24 -8.82
N VAL A 71 -1.75 0.53 -8.63
CA VAL A 71 -0.42 1.09 -8.38
C VAL A 71 0.04 1.94 -9.57
N ASP A 72 -0.15 1.45 -10.80
CA ASP A 72 0.19 2.18 -12.03
C ASP A 72 -0.64 3.48 -12.14
N ARG A 73 -1.97 3.42 -11.93
CA ARG A 73 -2.83 4.62 -11.90
C ARG A 73 -2.37 5.65 -10.88
N LEU A 74 -1.97 5.21 -9.67
CA LEU A 74 -1.50 6.10 -8.61
C LEU A 74 -0.14 6.73 -8.95
N ALA A 75 0.78 5.96 -9.56
CA ALA A 75 2.07 6.46 -10.00
C ALA A 75 1.94 7.52 -11.11
N GLN A 76 1.03 7.30 -12.07
CA GLN A 76 0.75 8.25 -13.14
C GLN A 76 0.08 9.52 -12.61
N SER A 77 -0.90 9.40 -11.70
CA SER A 77 -1.61 10.54 -11.12
C SER A 77 -0.68 11.46 -10.30
N GLY A 78 0.34 10.89 -9.65
CA GLY A 78 1.37 11.67 -8.95
C GLY A 78 2.35 12.41 -9.87
N THR A 79 2.42 12.05 -11.15
CA THR A 79 3.35 12.65 -12.13
C THR A 79 2.77 13.90 -12.79
N THR A 80 1.44 14.05 -12.84
CA THR A 80 0.76 15.18 -13.51
C THR A 80 0.78 16.49 -12.71
N GLY A 81 1.16 16.46 -11.42
CA GLY A 81 1.13 17.63 -10.54
C GLY A 81 2.35 18.57 -10.61
N ASP A 82 3.50 18.12 -11.13
CA ASP A 82 4.80 18.79 -10.90
C ASP A 82 5.55 19.17 -12.19
N THR A 83 4.85 19.45 -13.29
CA THR A 83 5.47 20.04 -14.48
C THR A 83 5.60 21.57 -14.34
N ARG A 84 6.31 22.03 -13.31
CA ARG A 84 6.97 23.34 -13.31
C ARG A 84 8.34 23.21 -12.67
N PHE A 85 9.35 23.10 -13.54
CA PHE A 85 10.73 23.51 -13.32
C PHE A 85 11.28 23.32 -11.89
N SER A 86 11.93 22.19 -11.63
CA SER A 86 13.07 22.17 -10.71
C SER A 86 14.01 21.01 -11.01
N SER A 87 15.21 21.34 -11.46
CA SER A 87 16.32 20.43 -11.78
C SER A 87 16.97 19.87 -10.51
N GLY A 88 16.20 19.18 -9.67
CA GLY A 88 16.71 18.64 -8.40
C GLY A 88 15.73 17.75 -7.64
N GLN A 89 14.71 17.21 -8.30
CA GLN A 89 13.67 16.44 -7.63
C GLN A 89 13.94 14.95 -7.79
N THR A 90 14.22 14.31 -6.68
CA THR A 90 14.27 12.86 -6.50
C THR A 90 13.00 12.27 -7.10
N ARG A 91 13.11 11.87 -8.38
CA ARG A 91 12.09 11.15 -9.13
C ARG A 91 11.63 10.05 -8.20
N ARG A 92 10.37 10.10 -7.76
CA ARG A 92 9.69 8.99 -7.07
C ARG A 92 10.10 7.76 -7.87
N ALA A 93 11.03 6.98 -7.30
CA ALA A 93 11.82 6.04 -8.08
C ALA A 93 10.83 5.17 -8.83
N ASP A 94 11.01 5.07 -10.15
CA ASP A 94 10.18 4.34 -11.11
C ASP A 94 9.46 3.18 -10.41
N VAL A 95 8.22 3.41 -9.97
CA VAL A 95 7.55 2.46 -9.10
C VAL A 95 7.09 1.33 -10.00
N ASP A 96 7.85 0.25 -10.00
CA ASP A 96 7.47 -0.97 -10.71
C ASP A 96 6.17 -1.49 -10.09
N ALA A 97 5.07 -1.27 -10.82
CA ALA A 97 3.73 -1.60 -10.40
C ALA A 97 3.58 -3.10 -10.13
N GLN A 98 4.23 -3.92 -10.95
CA GLN A 98 4.15 -5.37 -10.82
C GLN A 98 4.93 -5.86 -9.61
N LYS A 99 6.14 -5.35 -9.41
CA LYS A 99 6.94 -5.65 -8.22
C LYS A 99 6.20 -5.23 -6.95
N THR A 100 5.59 -4.04 -6.95
CA THR A 100 4.83 -3.54 -5.80
C THR A 100 3.59 -4.42 -5.52
N ALA A 101 2.86 -4.82 -6.56
CA ALA A 101 1.71 -5.71 -6.41
C ALA A 101 2.11 -7.07 -5.80
N VAL A 102 3.25 -7.63 -6.21
CA VAL A 102 3.81 -8.85 -5.60
C VAL A 102 4.15 -8.62 -4.12
N LEU A 103 4.78 -7.50 -3.77
CA LEU A 103 5.11 -7.17 -2.37
C LEU A 103 3.85 -7.03 -1.51
N ILE A 104 2.80 -6.38 -2.04
CA ILE A 104 1.51 -6.25 -1.36
C ILE A 104 0.89 -7.62 -1.15
N LEU A 105 0.80 -8.47 -2.18
CA LEU A 105 0.25 -9.82 -2.03
C LEU A 105 1.05 -10.68 -1.05
N ALA A 106 2.38 -10.59 -1.07
CA ALA A 106 3.24 -11.28 -0.11
C ALA A 106 2.97 -10.81 1.32
N ALA A 107 2.80 -9.49 1.53
CA ALA A 107 2.42 -8.91 2.81
C ALA A 107 1.03 -9.39 3.26
N LEU A 108 0.05 -9.43 2.37
CA LEU A 108 -1.29 -9.93 2.68
C LEU A 108 -1.26 -11.39 3.12
N HIS A 109 -0.55 -12.27 2.40
CA HIS A 109 -0.49 -13.69 2.73
C HIS A 109 0.37 -13.99 3.96
N GLY A 110 1.63 -13.53 3.96
CA GLY A 110 2.57 -13.78 5.04
C GLY A 110 2.18 -13.04 6.31
N GLY A 111 1.83 -11.75 6.18
CA GLY A 111 1.38 -10.92 7.30
C GLY A 111 0.09 -11.43 7.91
N SER A 112 -0.92 -11.80 7.10
CA SER A 112 -2.15 -12.37 7.64
C SER A 112 -1.93 -13.72 8.32
N THR A 113 -1.00 -14.54 7.82
CA THR A 113 -0.67 -15.83 8.45
C THR A 113 -0.09 -15.61 9.85
N LEU A 114 0.90 -14.73 9.97
CA LEU A 114 1.52 -14.41 11.25
C LEU A 114 0.52 -13.74 12.21
N SER A 115 -0.28 -12.80 11.71
CA SER A 115 -1.29 -12.11 12.51
C SER A 115 -2.37 -13.04 13.06
N GLN A 116 -2.78 -14.05 12.27
CA GLN A 116 -3.75 -15.05 12.75
C GLN A 116 -3.14 -16.00 13.79
N ILE A 117 -1.86 -16.37 13.67
CA ILE A 117 -1.16 -17.21 14.65
C ILE A 117 -0.94 -16.46 15.96
N ALA A 118 -0.58 -15.18 15.88
CA ALA A 118 -0.30 -14.34 17.04
C ALA A 118 -1.55 -13.68 17.66
N GLU A 119 -2.71 -13.79 17.01
CA GLU A 119 -3.94 -13.07 17.35
C GLU A 119 -3.74 -11.54 17.45
N ASP A 120 -2.82 -11.01 16.64
CA ASP A 120 -2.38 -9.60 16.65
C ASP A 120 -2.35 -9.06 15.21
N PRO A 121 -3.03 -7.93 14.90
CA PRO A 121 -2.98 -7.34 13.57
C PRO A 121 -1.62 -6.69 13.22
N TRP A 122 -0.69 -6.56 14.16
CA TRP A 122 0.58 -5.85 13.96
C TRP A 122 1.46 -6.42 12.83
N PRO A 123 1.71 -7.75 12.71
CA PRO A 123 2.50 -8.30 11.62
C PRO A 123 1.98 -7.95 10.22
N LEU A 124 0.66 -8.06 10.00
CA LEU A 124 0.03 -7.68 8.75
C LEU A 124 0.15 -6.18 8.47
N ASN A 125 -0.09 -5.34 9.48
CA ASN A 125 0.03 -3.89 9.33
C ASN A 125 1.45 -3.49 8.95
N ALA A 126 2.46 -4.02 9.65
CA ALA A 126 3.86 -3.71 9.40
C ALA A 126 4.31 -4.17 8.00
N ALA A 127 3.89 -5.36 7.57
CA ALA A 127 4.21 -5.84 6.22
C ALA A 127 3.58 -4.97 5.13
N LEU A 128 2.34 -4.50 5.33
CA LEU A 128 1.67 -3.59 4.41
C LEU A 128 2.28 -2.19 4.41
N ASP A 129 2.72 -1.67 5.56
CA ASP A 129 3.43 -0.39 5.63
C ASP A 129 4.72 -0.43 4.79
N LEU A 130 5.48 -1.52 4.87
CA LEU A 130 6.67 -1.72 4.04
C LEU A 130 6.34 -1.83 2.55
N ALA A 131 5.31 -2.60 2.20
CA ALA A 131 4.90 -2.78 0.80
C ALA A 131 4.32 -1.49 0.17
N LEU A 132 3.67 -0.64 0.97
CA LEU A 132 3.02 0.60 0.54
C LEU A 132 3.88 1.85 0.76
N ALA A 133 5.09 1.72 1.30
CA ALA A 133 6.01 2.83 1.57
C ALA A 133 6.19 3.83 0.39
N PRO A 134 6.25 3.41 -0.89
CA PRO A 134 6.34 4.36 -2.02
C PRO A 134 5.13 5.31 -2.16
N PHE A 135 4.01 4.96 -1.54
CA PHE A 135 2.74 5.68 -1.58
C PHE A 135 2.37 6.37 -0.26
N ALA A 136 3.11 6.12 0.81
CA ALA A 136 2.98 6.89 2.04
C ALA A 136 3.34 8.35 1.75
N ALA A 137 2.45 9.28 2.10
CA ALA A 137 2.77 10.69 2.04
C ALA A 137 4.00 10.93 2.94
N THR A 138 5.03 11.58 2.41
CA THR A 138 6.15 12.09 3.18
C THR A 138 5.65 13.24 4.06
N GLU A 139 4.87 12.93 5.08
CA GLU A 139 4.79 13.77 6.27
C GLU A 139 6.06 13.51 7.07
N ASP A 140 7.17 14.12 6.64
CA ASP A 140 8.31 14.52 7.49
C ASP A 140 9.50 14.96 6.63
N ASN A 141 9.52 16.24 6.30
CA ASN A 141 10.77 17.01 6.20
C ASN A 141 10.45 18.49 6.37
N CYS A 142 10.06 18.86 7.59
CA CYS A 142 10.25 20.23 8.05
C CYS A 142 10.74 20.23 9.50
N PRO A 143 12.05 20.30 9.74
CA PRO A 143 12.58 21.14 10.77
C PRO A 143 12.95 22.46 10.10
N ALA A 144 12.04 23.44 10.20
CA ALA A 144 12.44 24.83 10.22
C ALA A 144 13.40 24.98 11.41
N ARG A 145 14.70 24.76 11.19
CA ARG A 145 15.74 25.10 12.15
C ARG A 145 15.72 26.62 12.24
N ALA A 146 15.09 27.09 13.31
CA ALA A 146 15.27 28.41 13.86
C ALA A 146 16.77 28.66 14.07
N GLY A 147 17.41 29.23 13.06
CA GLY A 147 18.69 29.89 13.17
C GLY A 147 18.41 31.37 13.41
N THR A 148 18.02 31.74 14.62
CA THR A 148 18.13 33.13 15.08
C THR A 148 19.61 33.46 15.21
N SER A 149 20.23 33.84 14.10
CA SER A 149 21.53 34.51 14.13
C SER A 149 21.30 35.95 14.61
N SER A 150 21.51 36.16 15.91
CA SER A 150 21.64 37.50 16.48
C SER A 150 22.82 38.24 15.81
N PRO A 151 22.70 39.52 15.47
CA PRO A 151 23.83 40.30 14.99
C PRO A 151 24.76 40.60 16.18
N ILE A 152 26.03 40.21 16.05
CA ILE A 152 27.10 40.58 16.97
C ILE A 152 27.22 42.11 16.95
N GLY A 153 26.90 42.74 18.09
CA GLY A 153 27.04 44.16 18.30
C GLY A 153 28.53 44.57 18.35
N ASN A 154 28.81 45.69 17.70
CA ASN A 154 30.04 46.45 17.76
C ASN A 154 30.53 46.65 19.21
N MET A 155 31.81 46.40 19.46
CA MET A 155 32.58 47.08 20.51
C MET A 155 33.93 47.51 19.93
N ASN A 156 34.09 48.82 19.82
CA ASN A 156 35.36 49.51 19.61
C ASN A 156 35.65 50.28 20.92
N PRO A 157 36.89 50.31 21.39
CA PRO A 157 37.45 51.51 22.03
C PRO A 157 38.40 52.24 21.07
#